data_AF-A0A7K7NKZ9-F1
#
_entry.id   AF-A0A7K7NKZ9-F1
#
_cell.length_a   1.000
_cell.length_b   1.000
_cell.length_c   1.000
_cell.angle_alpha   90.00
_cell.angle_beta   90.00
_cell.angle_gamma   90.00
#
_symmetry.space_group_name_H-M   'P 1'
#
loop_
_entity.id
_entity.type
_entity.pdbx_description
1 polymer ?
#
loop_
_entity_poly.entity_id
_entity_poly.type
_entity_poly.pdbx_seq_one_letter_code
_entity_poly.pdbx_strand_id
1 'polypeptide(L)'
;MSGYSEDEKLRLQQLRTLRRRWLRDQELSEREPVLPPRRLGPVAAFWERFLQPGGFWRHQVFKAYQTSGFILTRVLVPAWIILYYLKYHV
;
A
#
# COMPACT_ATOMS: atom_id res chain seq x y z
N MET A 1 18.83 -26.07 -47.67
CA MET A 1 18.67 -25.36 -46.38
C MET A 1 19.30 -23.98 -46.55
N SER A 2 18.59 -23.03 -47.16
CA SER A 2 19.14 -21.69 -47.36
C SER A 2 19.15 -20.98 -46.01
N GLY A 3 20.36 -20.75 -45.48
CA GLY A 3 20.53 -19.85 -44.35
C GLY A 3 20.15 -18.42 -44.72
N TYR A 4 20.04 -17.58 -43.69
CA TYR A 4 19.77 -16.14 -43.83
C TYR A 4 20.71 -15.48 -44.85
N SER A 5 20.16 -14.58 -45.68
CA SER A 5 20.97 -13.73 -46.56
C SER A 5 21.84 -12.77 -45.73
N GLU A 6 22.92 -12.23 -46.31
CA GLU A 6 23.80 -11.29 -45.60
C GLU A 6 23.05 -10.04 -45.11
N ASP A 7 22.09 -9.54 -45.88
CA ASP A 7 21.23 -8.43 -45.48
C ASP A 7 20.31 -8.78 -44.31
N GLU A 8 19.77 -10.00 -44.28
CA GLU A 8 18.96 -10.49 -43.17
C GLU A 8 19.79 -10.65 -41.89
N LYS A 9 21.03 -11.12 -42.01
CA LYS A 9 21.96 -11.20 -40.87
C LYS A 9 22.29 -9.81 -40.32
N LEU A 10 22.54 -8.84 -41.21
CA LEU A 10 22.82 -7.45 -40.85
C LEU A 10 21.62 -6.82 -40.14
N ARG A 11 20.40 -7.02 -40.68
CA ARG A 11 19.15 -6.57 -40.04
C ARG A 11 18.92 -7.21 -38.68
N LEU A 12 19.19 -8.51 -38.53
CA LEU A 12 19.05 -9.21 -37.24
C LEU A 12 20.06 -8.70 -36.20
N GLN A 13 21.29 -8.39 -36.61
CA GLN A 13 22.26 -7.75 -35.72
C GLN A 13 21.80 -6.36 -35.27
N GLN A 14 21.27 -5.54 -36.19
CA GLN A 14 20.71 -4.23 -35.86
C GLN A 14 19.54 -4.35 -34.87
N LEU A 15 18.59 -5.25 -35.13
CA LEU A 15 17.47 -5.50 -34.21
C LEU A 15 17.94 -6.00 -32.83
N ARG A 16 18.94 -6.87 -32.78
CA ARG A 16 19.53 -7.36 -31.51
C ARG A 16 20.21 -6.26 -30.71
N THR A 17 20.84 -5.29 -31.37
CA THR A 17 21.47 -4.16 -30.67
C THR A 17 20.43 -3.20 -30.10
N LEU A 18 19.39 -2.87 -30.88
CA LEU A 18 18.26 -2.07 -30.39
C LEU A 18 17.51 -2.76 -29.25
N ARG A 19 17.25 -4.06 -29.37
CA ARG A 19 16.59 -4.84 -28.31
C ARG A 19 17.38 -4.85 -27.01
N ARG A 20 18.70 -4.95 -27.07
CA ARG A 20 19.56 -4.93 -25.86
C ARG A 20 19.55 -3.56 -25.18
N ARG A 21 19.54 -2.46 -25.94
CA ARG A 21 19.41 -1.11 -25.35
C ARG A 21 18.02 -0.92 -24.73
N TRP A 22 16.97 -1.29 -25.45
CA TRP A 22 15.61 -1.23 -24.93
C TRP A 22 15.45 -2.01 -23.62
N LEU A 23 15.97 -3.24 -23.54
CA LEU A 23 15.91 -4.03 -22.31
C LEU A 23 16.66 -3.38 -21.14
N ARG A 24 17.78 -2.73 -21.41
CA ARG A 24 18.54 -1.98 -20.41
C ARG A 24 17.81 -0.71 -19.95
N ASP A 25 17.11 -0.04 -20.85
CA ASP A 25 16.29 1.14 -20.52
C ASP A 25 15.02 0.78 -19.73
N GLN A 26 14.62 -0.50 -19.71
CA GLN A 26 13.55 -1.02 -18.87
C GLN A 26 14.01 -1.39 -17.45
N GLU A 27 15.31 -1.41 -17.18
CA GLU A 27 15.81 -1.57 -15.82
C GLU A 27 15.42 -0.33 -15.02
N LEU A 28 14.36 -0.44 -14.20
CA LEU A 28 13.89 0.67 -13.39
C LEU A 28 15.00 1.13 -12.44
N SER A 29 15.28 2.43 -12.47
CA SER A 29 16.14 3.06 -11.47
C SER A 29 15.50 2.94 -10.08
N GLU A 30 16.32 2.77 -9.04
CA GLU A 30 15.86 2.69 -7.63
C GLU A 30 15.01 3.88 -7.18
N ARG A 31 15.08 5.02 -7.89
CA ARG A 31 14.32 6.23 -7.60
C ARG A 31 12.97 6.20 -8.31
N GLU A 32 12.07 5.36 -7.81
CA GLU A 32 10.68 5.41 -8.22
C GLU A 32 10.02 6.70 -7.70
N PRO A 33 9.12 7.32 -8.48
CA PRO A 33 8.32 8.43 -8.00
C PRO A 33 7.36 7.92 -6.92
N VAL A 34 7.78 8.04 -5.67
CA VAL A 34 6.94 7.70 -4.53
C VAL A 34 5.88 8.79 -4.37
N LEU A 35 4.63 8.39 -4.19
CA LEU A 35 3.57 9.32 -3.82
C LEU A 35 3.97 10.05 -2.52
N PRO A 36 3.66 11.34 -2.39
CA PRO A 36 3.98 12.07 -1.18
C PRO A 36 3.36 11.34 0.03
N PRO A 37 4.06 11.30 1.17
CA PRO A 37 3.56 10.62 2.36
C PRO A 37 2.19 11.19 2.73
N ARG A 38 1.25 10.30 3.05
CA ARG A 38 -0.11 10.67 3.41
C ARG A 38 -0.07 11.60 4.62
N ARG A 39 -0.70 12.78 4.51
CA ARG A 39 -0.83 13.71 5.64
C ARG A 39 -1.70 13.05 6.71
N LEU A 40 -1.08 12.59 7.79
CA LEU A 40 -1.78 12.09 8.96
C LEU A 40 -2.41 13.26 9.71
N GLY A 41 -3.64 13.07 10.20
CA GLY A 41 -4.27 14.02 11.11
C GLY A 41 -3.49 14.13 12.43
N PRO A 42 -3.73 15.18 13.24
CA PRO A 42 -2.96 15.44 14.47
C PRO A 42 -2.98 14.25 15.46
N VAL A 43 -4.11 13.57 15.59
CA VAL A 43 -4.25 12.38 16.45
C VAL A 43 -3.47 11.19 15.90
N ALA A 44 -3.51 10.97 14.58
CA ALA A 44 -2.79 9.87 13.94
C ALA A 44 -1.26 10.10 14.00
N ALA A 45 -0.82 11.34 13.80
CA ALA A 45 0.59 11.74 13.93
C ALA A 45 1.09 11.60 15.38
N PHE A 46 0.25 11.89 16.38
CA PHE A 46 0.55 11.63 17.78
C PHE A 46 0.80 10.13 18.03
N TRP A 47 -0.11 9.27 17.57
CA TRP A 47 0.02 7.82 17.76
C TRP A 47 1.27 7.25 17.07
N GLU A 48 1.58 7.72 15.86
CA GLU A 48 2.79 7.32 15.14
C GLU A 48 4.05 7.69 15.94
N ARG A 49 4.15 8.93 16.43
CA ARG A 49 5.26 9.38 17.30
C ARG A 49 5.32 8.63 18.62
N PHE A 50 4.18 8.29 19.21
CA PHE A 50 4.11 7.54 20.45
C PHE A 50 4.63 6.10 20.28
N LEU A 51 4.40 5.50 19.11
CA LEU A 51 4.81 4.13 18.76
C LEU A 51 6.26 4.02 18.26
N GLN A 52 6.84 5.09 17.70
CA GLN A 52 8.22 5.11 17.18
C GLN A 52 9.29 4.57 18.14
N PRO A 53 9.22 4.79 19.47
CA PRO A 53 10.18 4.21 20.42
C PRO A 53 10.03 2.70 20.64
N GLY A 54 9.24 1.99 19.85
CA GLY A 54 9.30 0.52 19.70
C GLY A 54 8.90 -0.31 20.93
N GLY A 55 8.37 0.30 21.99
CA GLY A 55 8.09 -0.40 23.25
C GLY A 55 6.87 -1.33 23.17
N PHE A 56 7.01 -2.57 23.64
CA PHE A 56 5.92 -3.56 23.68
C PHE A 56 4.67 -3.07 24.43
N TRP A 57 4.86 -2.38 25.57
CA TRP A 57 3.76 -1.76 26.33
C TRP A 57 2.98 -0.74 25.50
N ARG A 58 3.67 0.12 24.75
CA ARG A 58 3.03 1.17 23.94
C ARG A 58 2.16 0.59 22.83
N HIS A 59 2.62 -0.50 22.23
CA HIS A 59 1.85 -1.26 21.24
C HIS A 59 0.61 -1.92 21.87
N GLN A 60 0.71 -2.45 23.10
CA GLN A 60 -0.46 -2.99 23.80
C GLN A 60 -1.50 -1.91 24.10
N VAL A 61 -1.08 -0.74 24.59
CA VAL A 61 -1.99 0.39 24.84
C VAL A 61 -2.68 0.83 23.54
N PHE A 62 -1.92 0.96 22.45
CA PHE A 62 -2.49 1.32 21.15
C PHE A 62 -3.50 0.29 20.64
N LYS A 63 -3.20 -1.00 20.79
CA LYS A 63 -4.15 -2.08 20.46
C LYS A 63 -5.42 -2.00 21.30
N ALA A 64 -5.29 -1.79 22.61
CA ALA A 64 -6.45 -1.66 23.49
C ALA A 64 -7.33 -0.46 23.08
N TYR A 65 -6.71 0.68 22.78
CA TYR A 65 -7.40 1.87 22.27
C TYR A 65 -8.16 1.56 20.96
N GLN A 66 -7.49 0.94 19.99
CA GLN A 66 -8.11 0.59 18.71
C GLN A 66 -9.28 -0.39 18.87
N THR A 67 -9.11 -1.43 19.69
CA THR A 67 -10.16 -2.41 19.98
C THR A 67 -11.34 -1.76 20.69
N SER A 68 -11.09 -0.86 21.64
CA SER A 68 -12.17 -0.13 22.33
C SER A 68 -13.00 0.73 21.36
N GLY A 69 -12.34 1.43 20.43
CA GLY A 69 -13.02 2.20 19.39
C GLY A 69 -13.84 1.31 18.45
N PHE A 70 -13.34 0.13 18.10
CA PHE A 70 -14.09 -0.84 17.30
C PHE A 70 -15.34 -1.33 18.03
N ILE A 71 -15.23 -1.75 19.30
CA ILE A 71 -16.37 -2.23 20.09
C ILE A 71 -17.44 -1.13 20.20
N LEU A 72 -17.03 0.10 20.52
CA LEU A 72 -17.96 1.22 20.65
C LEU A 72 -18.72 1.47 19.34
N THR A 73 -17.99 1.61 18.23
CA THR A 73 -18.57 2.01 16.94
C THR A 73 -19.31 0.90 16.21
N ARG A 74 -18.84 -0.35 16.31
CA ARG A 74 -19.38 -1.48 15.55
C ARG A 74 -20.34 -2.36 16.34
N VAL A 75 -20.29 -2.32 17.67
CA VAL A 75 -21.14 -3.16 18.51
C VAL A 75 -22.11 -2.31 19.30
N LEU A 76 -21.57 -1.37 20.09
CA LEU A 76 -22.34 -0.67 21.12
C LEU A 76 -23.33 0.34 20.52
N VAL A 77 -22.87 1.17 19.57
CA VAL A 77 -23.73 2.13 18.86
C VAL A 77 -24.85 1.43 18.08
N PRO A 78 -24.59 0.41 17.22
CA PRO A 78 -25.65 -0.30 16.53
C PRO A 78 -26.61 -1.01 17.49
N ALA A 79 -26.10 -1.64 18.56
CA ALA A 79 -26.94 -2.28 19.56
C ALA A 79 -27.90 -1.28 20.22
N TRP A 80 -27.42 -0.09 20.60
CA TRP A 80 -28.28 0.97 21.14
C TRP A 80 -29.33 1.46 20.15
N ILE A 81 -28.97 1.60 18.86
CA ILE A 81 -29.93 1.98 17.82
C ILE A 81 -31.03 0.92 17.68
N ILE A 82 -30.68 -0.37 17.66
CA ILE A 82 -31.64 -1.48 17.58
C ILE A 82 -32.53 -1.50 18.82
N LEU A 83 -31.96 -1.38 20.00
CA LEU A 83 -32.72 -1.35 21.26
C LEU A 83 -33.68 -0.16 21.31
N TYR A 84 -33.24 1.01 20.85
CA TYR A 84 -34.10 2.18 20.74
C TYR A 84 -35.25 1.94 19.75
N TYR A 85 -34.95 1.35 18.59
CA TYR A 85 -35.97 1.01 17.61
C TYR A 85 -37.02 0.06 18.21
N LEU A 86 -36.60 -1.04 18.82
CA LEU A 86 -37.49 -2.02 19.46
C LEU A 86 -38.34 -1.38 20.57
N LYS A 87 -37.81 -0.41 21.32
CA LYS A 87 -38.54 0.24 22.41
C LYS A 87 -39.72 1.11 21.93
N TYR A 88 -39.61 1.70 20.75
CA TYR A 88 -40.56 2.73 20.29
C TYR A 88 -41.32 2.36 19.00
N HIS A 89 -40.91 1.32 18.28
CA HIS A 89 -41.48 0.92 16.99
C HIS A 89 -42.06 -0.50 16.97
N VAL A 90 -41.89 -1.27 18.05
CA VAL A 90 -42.54 -2.57 18.29
C VAL A 90 -43.39 -2.45 19.54
#